data_AF-A0A0G4LQ76-F1
#
_entry.id   AF-A0A0G4LQ76-F1
#
_cell.length_a   1.000
_cell.length_b   1.000
_cell.length_c   1.000
_cell.angle_alpha   90.00
_cell.angle_beta   90.00
_cell.angle_gamma   90.00
#
_symmetry.space_group_name_H-M   'P 1'
#
loop_
_entity.id
_entity.type
_entity.pdbx_description
1 polymer ?
#
loop_
_entity_poly.entity_id
_entity_poly.type
_entity_poly.pdbx_seq_one_letter_code
_entity_poly.pdbx_strand_id
1 'polypeptide(L)'
;MTTNHPEALDAALIRPGRVDLQVAFGNATSEQARELFERMYEADAAKNDPAVEKSSEATQNRQAENKGAEVGGDDGVEGLSQIAAGFGNKIDDGLLSPAEIQGFLLKRKKDPKKALRETDRWVEAMKAQKENKTKVLTVQ
;
A
#
# COMPACT_ATOMS: atom_id res chain seq x y z
N MET A 1 -8.65 3.27 -21.41
CA MET A 1 -7.48 2.69 -22.13
C MET A 1 -6.35 2.54 -21.13
N THR A 2 -5.57 1.46 -21.19
CA THR A 2 -4.38 1.26 -20.34
C THR A 2 -3.22 0.78 -21.22
N THR A 3 -2.00 1.18 -20.89
CA THR A 3 -0.77 0.72 -21.57
C THR A 3 0.40 0.81 -20.61
N ASN A 4 1.37 -0.10 -20.75
CA ASN A 4 2.65 -0.01 -20.05
C ASN A 4 3.68 0.83 -20.82
N HIS A 5 3.41 1.10 -22.11
CA HIS A 5 4.30 1.82 -23.03
C HIS A 5 3.53 2.97 -23.70
N PRO A 6 3.21 4.05 -22.96
CA PRO A 6 2.53 5.21 -23.53
C PRO A 6 3.36 5.91 -24.63
N GLU A 7 4.69 5.82 -24.55
CA GLU A 7 5.64 6.37 -25.54
C GLU A 7 5.56 5.69 -26.91
N ALA A 8 5.06 4.45 -26.96
CA ALA A 8 4.89 3.70 -28.20
C ALA A 8 3.52 3.93 -28.87
N LEU A 9 2.64 4.74 -28.25
CA LEU A 9 1.31 5.03 -28.81
C LEU A 9 1.40 6.09 -29.92
N ASP A 10 0.60 5.86 -30.98
CA ASP A 10 0.42 6.84 -32.05
C ASP A 10 -0.22 8.12 -31.52
N ALA A 11 0.30 9.28 -31.92
CA ALA A 11 -0.22 10.60 -31.56
C ALA A 11 -1.71 10.78 -31.93
N ALA A 12 -2.19 10.12 -32.99
CA ALA A 12 -3.59 10.13 -33.40
C ALA A 12 -4.52 9.44 -32.37
N LEU A 13 -4.00 8.49 -31.58
CA LEU A 13 -4.77 7.80 -30.54
C LEU A 13 -4.91 8.63 -29.27
N ILE A 14 -3.93 9.49 -28.95
CA ILE A 14 -3.90 10.28 -27.71
C ILE A 14 -4.31 11.75 -27.88
N ARG A 15 -4.67 12.18 -29.10
CA ARG A 15 -5.09 13.56 -29.36
C ARG A 15 -6.40 13.92 -28.63
N PRO A 16 -6.64 15.22 -28.35
CA PRO A 16 -7.89 15.68 -27.72
C PRO A 16 -9.15 15.19 -28.46
N GLY A 17 -10.17 14.76 -27.71
CA GLY A 17 -11.39 14.13 -28.22
C GLY A 17 -11.29 12.61 -28.45
N ARG A 18 -10.10 12.01 -28.28
CA ARG A 18 -9.94 10.54 -28.15
C ARG A 18 -9.56 10.17 -26.72
N VAL A 19 -8.58 10.86 -26.15
CA VAL A 19 -8.12 10.70 -24.76
C VAL A 19 -8.00 12.08 -24.14
N ASP A 20 -8.91 12.39 -23.23
CA ASP A 20 -8.97 13.72 -22.61
C ASP A 20 -8.25 13.79 -21.25
N LEU A 21 -7.92 12.64 -20.65
CA LEU A 21 -7.17 12.53 -19.39
C LEU A 21 -6.18 11.37 -19.46
N GLN A 22 -4.95 11.62 -19.02
CA GLN A 22 -3.91 10.60 -18.86
C GLN A 22 -3.41 10.63 -17.42
N VAL A 23 -3.33 9.47 -16.78
CA VAL A 23 -2.85 9.31 -15.40
C VAL A 23 -1.80 8.21 -15.40
N ALA A 24 -0.62 8.54 -14.89
CA ALA A 24 0.46 7.56 -14.72
C ALA A 24 0.24 6.76 -13.43
N PHE A 25 0.20 5.43 -13.56
CA PHE A 25 0.16 4.52 -12.41
C PHE A 25 1.59 4.04 -12.13
N GLY A 26 2.19 4.60 -11.07
CA GLY A 26 3.53 4.24 -10.63
C GLY A 26 3.57 3.06 -9.67
N ASN A 27 4.77 2.74 -9.22
CA ASN A 27 4.97 1.90 -8.05
C ASN A 27 4.45 2.58 -6.78
N ALA A 28 4.21 1.79 -5.74
CA ALA A 28 3.59 2.25 -4.52
C ALA A 28 4.49 3.24 -3.76
N THR A 29 3.85 4.23 -3.15
CA THR A 29 4.47 5.05 -2.09
C THR A 29 4.40 4.33 -0.74
N SER A 30 5.23 4.74 0.19
CA SER A 30 5.20 4.36 1.60
C SER A 30 3.82 4.60 2.24
N GLU A 31 3.16 5.72 1.90
CA GLU A 31 1.80 6.00 2.35
C GLU A 31 0.77 5.02 1.76
N GLN A 32 0.86 4.72 0.47
CA GLN A 32 0.00 3.72 -0.18
C GLN A 32 0.25 2.32 0.40
N ALA A 33 1.51 2.00 0.75
CA ALA A 33 1.86 0.75 1.39
C ALA A 33 1.26 0.62 2.80
N ARG A 34 1.25 1.72 3.58
CA ARG A 34 0.55 1.80 4.88
C ARG A 34 -0.95 1.58 4.69
N GLU A 35 -1.59 2.32 3.78
CA GLU A 35 -3.04 2.21 3.56
C GLU A 35 -3.45 0.80 3.10
N LEU A 36 -2.66 0.21 2.20
CA LEU A 36 -2.87 -1.17 1.75
C LEU A 36 -2.75 -2.18 2.90
N PHE A 37 -1.83 -1.94 3.84
CA PHE A 37 -1.69 -2.76 5.04
C PHE A 37 -2.93 -2.65 5.94
N GLU A 38 -3.37 -1.43 6.28
CA GLU A 38 -4.55 -1.19 7.10
C GLU A 38 -5.78 -1.87 6.50
N ARG A 39 -6.07 -1.59 5.22
CA ARG A 39 -7.22 -2.16 4.49
C ARG A 39 -7.24 -3.68 4.48
N MET A 40 -6.07 -4.31 4.34
CA MET A 40 -6.01 -5.77 4.26
C MET A 40 -6.30 -6.43 5.62
N TYR A 41 -5.74 -5.89 6.70
CA TYR A 41 -5.89 -6.49 8.03
C TYR A 41 -7.16 -6.06 8.76
N GLU A 42 -7.69 -4.88 8.47
CA GLU A 42 -9.00 -4.42 8.96
C GLU A 42 -10.14 -5.32 8.44
N ALA A 43 -10.08 -5.68 7.15
CA ALA A 43 -11.07 -6.56 6.52
C ALA A 43 -11.06 -8.01 7.07
N ASP A 44 -9.95 -8.46 7.64
CA ASP A 44 -9.86 -9.76 8.31
C ASP A 44 -10.16 -9.70 9.80
N ALA A 45 -9.91 -8.56 10.47
CA ALA A 45 -10.37 -8.31 11.82
C ALA A 45 -11.91 -8.28 11.89
N ALA A 46 -12.55 -7.55 10.98
CA ALA A 46 -14.01 -7.45 10.89
C ALA A 46 -14.74 -8.77 10.58
N LYS A 47 -14.05 -9.78 10.02
CA LYS A 47 -14.64 -11.09 9.73
C LYS A 47 -14.59 -12.07 10.90
N ASN A 48 -13.80 -11.76 11.93
CA ASN A 48 -13.67 -12.61 13.12
C ASN A 48 -14.54 -12.15 14.31
N ASP A 49 -15.20 -11.00 14.20
CA ASP A 49 -16.17 -10.50 15.19
C ASP A 49 -17.54 -10.21 14.53
N PRO A 50 -18.63 -10.91 14.87
CA PRO A 50 -19.95 -10.67 14.26
C PRO A 50 -20.66 -9.40 14.77
N ALA A 51 -19.95 -8.43 15.36
CA ALA A 51 -20.58 -7.32 16.11
C ALA A 51 -20.41 -5.91 15.53
N VAL A 52 -19.64 -5.70 14.45
CA VAL A 52 -19.36 -4.33 13.97
C VAL A 52 -19.79 -4.16 12.51
N GLU A 53 -21.10 -4.18 12.29
CA GLU A 53 -21.71 -3.39 11.22
C GLU A 53 -22.19 -2.07 11.81
N LYS A 54 -21.48 -0.97 11.52
CA LYS A 54 -22.06 0.30 11.04
C LYS A 54 -21.02 1.41 10.89
N SER A 55 -21.33 2.27 9.92
CA SER A 55 -20.84 3.63 9.66
C SER A 55 -19.41 3.78 9.11
N SER A 56 -19.30 3.77 7.78
CA SER A 56 -18.37 4.64 7.06
C SER A 56 -19.13 5.47 6.02
N GLU A 57 -19.75 6.56 6.48
CA GLU A 57 -20.06 7.71 5.63
C GLU A 57 -19.55 8.98 6.32
N ALA A 58 -18.65 9.67 5.61
CA ALA A 58 -18.27 11.08 5.69
C ALA A 58 -17.87 11.68 7.06
N THR A 59 -16.66 12.25 7.14
CA THR A 59 -16.48 13.72 7.25
C THR A 59 -15.00 14.10 7.20
N GLN A 60 -14.71 15.06 6.33
CA GLN A 60 -13.45 15.77 6.18
C GLN A 60 -13.14 16.71 7.37
N ASN A 61 -11.87 16.73 7.77
CA ASN A 61 -11.06 17.90 8.14
C ASN A 61 -11.24 18.59 9.53
N ARG A 62 -10.21 18.51 10.40
CA ARG A 62 -9.35 19.64 10.87
C ARG A 62 -8.49 19.28 12.10
N GLN A 63 -7.26 19.83 12.11
CA GLN A 63 -6.22 19.79 13.17
C GLN A 63 -6.67 20.35 14.53
N ALA A 64 -6.17 19.78 15.64
CA ALA A 64 -5.29 20.43 16.62
C ALA A 64 -4.99 19.51 17.82
N GLU A 65 -3.77 19.62 18.34
CA GLU A 65 -3.18 18.88 19.47
C GLU A 65 -3.97 19.02 20.78
N ASN A 66 -4.10 17.94 21.57
CA ASN A 66 -3.74 17.97 23.00
C ASN A 66 -3.63 16.56 23.62
N LYS A 67 -2.67 16.41 24.53
CA LYS A 67 -2.44 15.24 25.38
C LYS A 67 -3.61 15.03 26.35
N GLY A 68 -4.06 13.77 26.47
CA GLY A 68 -4.95 13.33 27.53
C GLY A 68 -5.01 11.81 27.51
N ALA A 69 -4.27 11.19 28.42
CA ALA A 69 -4.31 9.75 28.65
C ALA A 69 -5.60 9.42 29.40
N GLU A 70 -6.53 8.68 28.81
CA GLU A 70 -7.51 7.87 29.54
C GLU A 70 -7.83 6.59 28.76
N VAL A 71 -7.82 5.51 29.54
CA VAL A 71 -7.89 4.10 29.18
C VAL A 71 -9.33 3.71 28.84
N GLY A 72 -9.56 3.15 27.66
CA GLY A 72 -10.80 2.49 27.28
C GLY A 72 -10.53 1.52 26.14
N GLY A 73 -10.59 0.21 26.42
CA GLY A 73 -10.08 -0.84 25.54
C GLY A 73 -10.79 -0.93 24.18
N ASP A 74 -10.02 -0.61 23.14
CA ASP A 74 -10.21 -0.99 21.74
C ASP A 74 -8.82 -1.39 21.17
N ASP A 75 -8.18 -2.38 21.79
CA ASP A 75 -6.79 -2.80 21.52
C ASP A 75 -6.53 -3.32 20.09
N GLY A 76 -7.57 -3.50 19.27
CA GLY A 76 -7.46 -4.06 17.93
C GLY A 76 -7.05 -3.06 16.86
N VAL A 77 -7.52 -1.80 16.96
CA VAL A 77 -7.51 -0.85 15.84
C VAL A 77 -6.37 0.17 15.96
N GLU A 78 -6.12 0.70 17.17
CA GLU A 78 -4.99 1.59 17.43
C GLU A 78 -3.64 0.90 17.23
N GLY A 79 -3.54 -0.38 17.62
CA GLY A 79 -2.34 -1.19 17.42
C GLY A 79 -2.07 -1.46 15.94
N LEU A 80 -3.10 -1.60 15.11
CA LEU A 80 -2.95 -1.89 13.69
C LEU A 80 -2.39 -0.70 12.93
N SER A 81 -2.88 0.52 13.20
CA SER A 81 -2.38 1.73 12.52
C SER A 81 -0.91 2.01 12.85
N GLN A 82 -0.47 1.75 14.09
CA GLN A 82 0.95 1.85 14.45
C GLN A 82 1.83 0.84 13.69
N ILE A 83 1.37 -0.41 13.56
CA ILE A 83 2.07 -1.44 12.79
C ILE A 83 2.11 -1.07 11.31
N ALA A 84 1.01 -0.55 10.77
CA ALA A 84 0.92 -0.11 9.39
C ALA A 84 1.86 1.06 9.09
N ALA A 85 1.95 2.04 9.99
CA ALA A 85 2.90 3.14 9.88
C ALA A 85 4.35 2.62 9.89
N GLY A 86 4.65 1.69 10.80
CA GLY A 86 5.95 1.00 10.82
C GLY A 86 6.24 0.21 9.54
N PHE A 87 5.21 -0.37 8.92
CA PHE A 87 5.33 -1.09 7.66
C PHE A 87 5.62 -0.13 6.51
N GLY A 88 4.82 0.93 6.36
CA GLY A 88 4.98 1.94 5.31
C GLY A 88 6.34 2.62 5.32
N ASN A 89 6.85 2.97 6.52
CA ASN A 89 8.17 3.60 6.69
C ASN A 89 9.35 2.73 6.24
N LYS A 90 9.16 1.41 6.11
CA LYS A 90 10.18 0.47 5.65
C LYS A 90 10.13 0.23 4.13
N ILE A 91 9.09 0.73 3.46
CA ILE A 91 8.92 0.60 2.02
C ILE A 91 9.48 1.85 1.35
N ASP A 92 10.55 1.67 0.56
CA ASP A 92 11.09 2.73 -0.28
C ASP A 92 10.08 3.14 -1.37
N ASP A 93 9.81 4.44 -1.48
CA ASP A 93 8.90 4.99 -2.47
C ASP A 93 9.32 4.59 -3.89
N GLY A 94 8.35 4.08 -4.66
CA GLY A 94 8.56 3.76 -6.07
C GLY A 94 9.36 2.48 -6.33
N LEU A 95 9.79 1.73 -5.30
CA LEU A 95 10.54 0.49 -5.47
C LEU A 95 9.62 -0.70 -5.78
N LEU A 96 8.48 -0.78 -5.09
CA LEU A 96 7.58 -1.94 -5.08
C LEU A 96 6.24 -1.58 -5.68
N SER A 97 5.68 -2.47 -6.50
CA SER A 97 4.32 -2.33 -7.01
C SER A 97 3.30 -2.68 -5.92
N PRO A 98 2.08 -2.10 -5.97
CA PRO A 98 1.00 -2.47 -5.05
C PRO A 98 0.71 -3.98 -5.04
N ALA A 99 0.83 -4.66 -6.18
CA ALA A 99 0.61 -6.10 -6.28
C ALA A 99 1.69 -6.93 -5.55
N GLU A 100 2.96 -6.51 -5.58
CA GLU A 100 4.05 -7.14 -4.84
C GLU A 100 3.82 -7.02 -3.33
N ILE A 101 3.43 -5.83 -2.86
CA ILE A 101 3.07 -5.57 -1.46
C ILE A 101 1.88 -6.44 -1.05
N GLN A 102 0.82 -6.44 -1.84
CA GLN A 102 -0.37 -7.25 -1.58
C GLN A 102 -0.02 -8.74 -1.50
N GLY A 103 0.82 -9.25 -2.42
CA GLY A 103 1.27 -10.64 -2.42
C GLY A 103 2.10 -11.00 -1.19
N PHE A 104 2.93 -10.08 -0.68
CA PHE A 104 3.67 -10.27 0.57
C PHE A 104 2.74 -10.38 1.78
N LEU A 105 1.74 -9.50 1.85
CA LEU A 105 0.79 -9.44 2.96
C LEU A 105 -0.20 -10.61 2.94
N LEU A 106 -0.64 -11.08 1.76
CA LEU A 106 -1.51 -12.26 1.62
C LEU A 106 -0.90 -13.55 2.22
N LYS A 107 0.43 -13.68 2.19
CA LYS A 107 1.13 -14.81 2.84
C LYS A 107 1.13 -14.75 4.37
N ARG A 108 0.80 -13.59 4.94
CA ARG A 108 0.82 -13.28 6.39
C ARG A 108 -0.53 -12.74 6.86
N LYS A 109 -1.60 -13.20 6.24
CA LYS A 109 -2.98 -12.69 6.38
C LYS A 109 -3.51 -12.61 7.83
N LYS A 110 -3.06 -13.50 8.72
CA LYS A 110 -3.54 -13.55 10.12
C LYS A 110 -2.59 -12.91 11.14
N ASP A 111 -1.42 -12.43 10.72
CA ASP A 111 -0.38 -11.97 11.64
C ASP A 111 0.28 -10.68 11.12
N PRO A 112 -0.30 -9.50 11.42
CA PRO A 112 0.25 -8.21 11.00
C PRO A 112 1.61 -7.93 11.67
N LYS A 113 1.83 -8.40 12.91
CA LYS A 113 3.10 -8.22 13.63
C LYS A 113 4.23 -9.00 12.95
N LYS A 114 3.95 -10.22 12.48
CA LYS A 114 4.90 -11.01 11.70
C LYS A 114 5.24 -10.36 10.37
N ALA A 115 4.26 -9.76 9.69
CA ALA A 115 4.52 -9.01 8.47
C ALA A 115 5.55 -7.91 8.69
N LEU A 116 5.39 -7.08 9.73
CA LEU A 116 6.32 -5.99 10.06
C LEU A 116 7.76 -6.46 10.38
N ARG A 117 7.90 -7.61 11.08
CA ARG A 117 9.21 -8.19 11.41
C ARG A 117 9.95 -8.69 10.19
N GLU A 118 9.22 -9.20 9.20
CA GLU A 118 9.79 -9.78 7.99
C GLU A 118 9.94 -8.76 6.84
N THR A 119 9.38 -7.55 6.98
CA THR A 119 9.42 -6.49 5.97
C THR A 119 10.83 -6.13 5.56
N ASP A 120 11.75 -5.86 6.51
CA ASP A 120 13.11 -5.38 6.20
C ASP A 120 13.83 -6.36 5.27
N ARG A 121 13.86 -7.64 5.68
CA ARG A 121 14.47 -8.73 4.90
C ARG A 121 13.82 -8.87 3.52
N TRP A 122 12.52 -8.69 3.44
CA TRP A 122 11.80 -8.79 2.17
C TRP A 122 12.12 -7.62 1.24
N VAL A 123 12.14 -6.39 1.74
CA VAL A 123 12.47 -5.19 0.96
C VAL A 123 13.90 -5.29 0.41
N GLU A 124 14.85 -5.71 1.24
CA GLU A 124 16.24 -5.96 0.82
C GLU A 124 16.32 -7.01 -0.29
N ALA A 125 15.61 -8.13 -0.13
CA ALA A 125 15.57 -9.19 -1.15
C ALA A 125 14.95 -8.69 -2.47
N MET A 126 13.89 -7.90 -2.40
CA MET A 126 13.26 -7.32 -3.58
C MET A 126 14.17 -6.29 -4.27
N LYS A 127 14.88 -5.47 -3.51
CA LYS A 127 15.87 -4.51 -4.02
C LYS A 127 16.98 -5.22 -4.78
N ALA A 128 17.56 -6.27 -4.20
CA ALA A 128 18.58 -7.08 -4.85
C ALA A 128 18.05 -7.81 -6.11
N GLN A 129 16.83 -8.34 -6.05
CA GLN A 129 16.21 -8.99 -7.21
C GLN A 129 16.00 -8.00 -8.37
N LYS A 130 15.51 -6.79 -8.08
CA LYS A 130 15.30 -5.76 -9.09
C LYS A 130 16.63 -5.29 -9.67
N GLU A 131 17.67 -5.08 -8.86
CA GLU A 131 18.99 -4.71 -9.36
C GLU A 131 19.56 -5.78 -10.31
N ASN A 132 19.44 -7.06 -9.95
CA ASN A 132 19.91 -8.17 -10.79
C ASN A 132 19.08 -8.32 -12.07
N LYS A 133 17.75 -8.15 -11.99
CA LYS A 133 16.87 -8.25 -13.16
C LYS A 133 17.06 -7.08 -14.12
N THR A 134 17.33 -5.88 -13.60
CA THR A 134 17.70 -4.71 -14.41
C THR A 134 19.00 -4.94 -15.17
N LYS A 135 20.04 -5.48 -14.51
CA LYS A 135 21.34 -5.80 -15.14
C LYS A 135 21.20 -6.81 -16.30
N VAL A 136 20.25 -7.75 -16.21
CA VAL A 136 20.00 -8.74 -17.28
C VAL A 136 19.25 -8.12 -18.47
N LEU A 137 18.43 -7.10 -18.26
CA LEU A 137 17.64 -6.45 -19.31
C LEU A 137 18.42 -5.41 -20.14
N THR A 138 19.54 -4.88 -19.65
CA THR A 138 20.32 -3.83 -20.34
C THR A 138 21.30 -4.38 -21.40
N VAL A 139 21.29 -5.69 -21.65
CA VAL A 139 22.13 -6.34 -22.66
C VAL A 139 21.24 -6.71 -23.86
N GLN A 140 20.84 -5.74 -24.67
CA GLN A 140 20.36 -5.95 -26.03
C GLN A 140 20.35 -4.66 -26.85
#